data_AF-A0A170UDC6-F1
#
_entry.id   AF-A0A170UDC6-F1
#
_cell.length_a   1.000
_cell.length_b   1.000
_cell.length_c   1.000
_cell.angle_alpha   90.00
_cell.angle_beta   90.00
_cell.angle_gamma   90.00
#
_symmetry.space_group_name_H-M   'P 1'
#
loop_
_entity.id
_entity.type
_entity.pdbx_description
1 polymer ?
#
loop_
_entity_poly.entity_id
_entity_poly.type
_entity_poly.pdbx_seq_one_letter_code
_entity_poly.pdbx_strand_id
1 'polypeptide(L)'
;YYCDKKVTFHKRAQILIGDLWCLNYGQGISTFNDIDTITMFADYRIPQALLSFGALIYTDELMEKLKNEVILENGCPEEVEIRGCSIEVVERVNKIVHDMMEENKENYTCNSILIDNYLWFYRREHADELNSIPYHKVLSIYY
;
A
#
# COMPACT_ATOMS: atom_id res chain seq x y z
N TYR A 1 19.04 -2.51 0.33
CA TYR A 1 19.22 -3.79 -0.38
C TYR A 1 18.44 -4.83 0.40
N TYR A 2 17.84 -5.81 -0.27
CA TYR A 2 17.13 -6.92 0.34
C TYR A 2 17.56 -8.21 -0.35
N CYS A 3 18.07 -9.19 0.40
CA CYS A 3 18.69 -10.41 -0.13
C CYS A 3 19.66 -10.13 -1.29
N ASP A 4 20.62 -9.22 -1.08
CA ASP A 4 21.63 -8.77 -2.06
C ASP A 4 21.08 -8.11 -3.33
N LYS A 5 19.77 -7.88 -3.41
CA LYS A 5 19.15 -7.13 -4.50
C LYS A 5 18.88 -5.69 -4.09
N LYS A 6 19.16 -4.77 -5.00
CA LYS A 6 18.79 -3.37 -4.80
C LYS A 6 17.27 -3.26 -4.93
N VAL A 7 16.62 -2.78 -3.88
CA VAL A 7 15.17 -2.52 -3.82
C VAL A 7 14.98 -1.05 -3.49
N THR A 8 14.07 -0.40 -4.20
CA THR A 8 13.76 1.03 -4.04
C THR A 8 12.25 1.25 -4.09
N PHE A 9 11.72 2.04 -3.14
CA PHE A 9 10.33 2.47 -3.13
C PHE A 9 10.23 3.93 -3.56
N HIS A 10 9.72 4.19 -4.76
CA HIS A 10 9.58 5.55 -5.32
C HIS A 10 8.29 6.23 -4.86
N LYS A 11 7.97 6.13 -3.56
CA LYS A 11 6.68 6.52 -2.96
C LYS A 11 6.23 7.92 -3.39
N ARG A 12 7.06 8.94 -3.18
CA ARG A 12 6.69 10.35 -3.50
C ARG A 12 6.46 10.58 -4.99
N ALA A 13 7.22 9.91 -5.85
CA ALA A 13 7.01 9.99 -7.29
C ALA A 13 5.70 9.31 -7.70
N GLN A 14 5.42 8.12 -7.15
CA GLN A 14 4.16 7.41 -7.40
C GLN A 14 2.95 8.19 -6.89
N ILE A 15 3.01 8.78 -5.69
CA ILE A 15 1.95 9.67 -5.15
C ILE A 15 1.69 10.83 -6.11
N LEU A 16 2.74 11.52 -6.58
CA LEU A 16 2.55 12.63 -7.52
C LEU A 16 1.79 12.20 -8.78
N ILE A 17 2.16 11.07 -9.38
CA ILE A 17 1.48 10.58 -10.58
C ILE A 17 0.06 10.13 -10.26
N GLY A 18 -0.14 9.45 -9.14
CA GLY A 18 -1.46 9.04 -8.67
C GLY A 18 -2.40 10.21 -8.43
N ASP A 19 -1.93 11.23 -7.72
CA ASP A 19 -2.67 12.47 -7.46
C ASP A 19 -3.02 13.17 -8.78
N LEU A 20 -2.05 13.31 -9.69
CA LEU A 20 -2.28 13.90 -11.01
C LEU A 20 -3.32 13.12 -11.81
N TRP A 21 -3.25 11.78 -11.80
CA TRP A 21 -4.22 10.92 -12.47
C TRP A 21 -5.61 11.06 -11.84
N CYS A 22 -5.71 11.08 -10.51
CA CYS A 22 -6.96 11.23 -9.76
C CYS A 22 -7.65 12.58 -9.97
N LEU A 23 -6.95 13.64 -10.43
CA LEU A 23 -7.57 14.95 -10.71
C LEU A 23 -8.69 14.86 -11.76
N ASN A 24 -8.53 13.99 -12.77
CA ASN A 24 -9.50 13.85 -13.84
C ASN A 24 -9.61 12.40 -14.35
N TYR A 25 -9.28 11.43 -13.49
CA TYR A 25 -9.33 9.97 -13.74
C TYR A 25 -8.81 9.57 -15.12
N GLY A 26 -7.60 10.04 -15.47
CA GLY A 26 -6.96 9.69 -16.73
C GLY A 26 -7.37 10.51 -17.96
N GLN A 27 -8.15 11.59 -17.82
CA GLN A 27 -8.61 12.40 -18.95
C GLN A 27 -7.85 13.73 -19.12
N GLY A 28 -7.56 14.10 -20.37
CA GLY A 28 -6.93 15.39 -20.70
C GLY A 28 -5.48 15.45 -20.24
N ILE A 29 -5.13 16.45 -19.43
CA ILE A 29 -3.74 16.63 -18.95
C ILE A 29 -3.30 15.54 -17.97
N SER A 30 -4.25 14.77 -17.42
CA SER A 30 -3.97 13.65 -16.52
C SER A 30 -3.96 12.30 -17.26
N THR A 31 -3.89 12.29 -18.60
CA THR A 31 -3.86 11.05 -19.38
C THR A 31 -2.48 10.39 -19.31
N PHE A 32 -2.49 9.13 -18.88
CA PHE A 32 -1.34 8.23 -18.85
C PHE A 32 -1.75 6.94 -19.56
N ASN A 33 -0.91 6.43 -20.46
CA ASN A 33 -1.19 5.19 -21.19
C ASN A 33 -0.76 3.93 -20.43
N ASP A 34 -0.04 4.13 -19.32
CA ASP A 34 0.64 3.13 -18.52
C ASP A 34 0.37 3.31 -17.02
N ILE A 35 -0.73 3.97 -16.65
CA ILE A 35 -1.06 4.27 -15.25
C ILE A 35 -1.10 3.01 -14.37
N ASP A 36 -1.54 1.89 -14.93
CA ASP A 36 -1.66 0.62 -14.23
C ASP A 36 -0.30 -0.05 -13.94
N THR A 37 0.81 0.55 -14.38
CA THR A 37 2.16 0.13 -13.95
C THR A 37 2.52 0.64 -12.55
N ILE A 38 1.75 1.61 -12.03
CA ILE A 38 1.93 2.14 -10.68
C ILE A 38 1.27 1.22 -9.67
N THR A 39 2.03 0.87 -8.65
CA THR A 39 1.57 0.09 -7.50
C THR A 39 0.92 0.98 -6.45
N MET A 40 0.33 0.37 -5.41
CA MET A 40 -0.01 1.09 -4.18
C MET A 40 1.20 1.81 -3.60
N PHE A 41 0.94 2.89 -2.86
CA PHE A 41 2.02 3.71 -2.33
C PHE A 41 2.50 3.10 -1.03
N ALA A 42 3.71 2.53 -1.04
CA ALA A 42 4.29 1.83 0.11
C ALA A 42 4.38 2.70 1.38
N ASP A 43 3.26 2.77 2.10
CA ASP A 43 2.99 3.63 3.25
C ASP A 43 3.07 2.83 4.55
N TYR A 44 3.20 3.54 5.66
CA TYR A 44 3.35 2.91 6.97
C TYR A 44 2.00 2.60 7.64
N ARG A 45 0.91 3.25 7.22
CA ARG A 45 -0.45 3.07 7.75
C ARG A 45 -1.27 2.05 6.98
N ILE A 46 -1.08 1.90 5.67
CA ILE A 46 -1.81 0.91 4.88
C ILE A 46 -1.62 -0.53 5.40
N PRO A 47 -0.41 -0.98 5.83
CA PRO A 47 -0.24 -2.29 6.43
C PRO A 47 -1.14 -2.52 7.66
N GLN A 48 -1.46 -1.45 8.42
CA GLN A 48 -2.38 -1.50 9.57
C GLN A 48 -3.79 -1.94 9.15
N ALA A 49 -4.30 -1.40 8.05
CA ALA A 49 -5.60 -1.80 7.50
C ALA A 49 -5.56 -3.24 6.96
N LEU A 50 -4.50 -3.61 6.25
CA LEU A 50 -4.34 -4.96 5.70
C LEU A 50 -4.28 -6.04 6.79
N LEU A 51 -3.61 -5.76 7.91
CA LEU A 51 -3.63 -6.63 9.11
C LEU A 51 -5.03 -6.78 9.67
N SER A 52 -5.81 -5.69 9.73
CA SER A 52 -7.18 -5.72 10.27
C SER A 52 -8.11 -6.61 9.45
N PHE A 53 -7.90 -6.67 8.13
CA PHE A 53 -8.62 -7.55 7.23
C PHE A 53 -8.12 -8.99 7.24
N GLY A 54 -7.00 -9.27 7.92
CA GLY A 54 -6.32 -10.56 7.84
C GLY A 54 -5.67 -10.84 6.48
N ALA A 55 -5.53 -9.83 5.62
CA ALA A 55 -4.88 -9.93 4.32
C ALA A 55 -3.35 -9.91 4.42
N LEU A 56 -2.83 -9.41 5.55
CA LEU A 56 -1.42 -9.44 5.92
C LEU A 56 -1.29 -10.07 7.30
N ILE A 57 -0.21 -10.83 7.53
CA ILE A 57 0.09 -11.46 8.82
C ILE A 57 1.59 -11.29 9.07
N TYR A 58 1.96 -11.00 10.32
CA TYR A 58 3.37 -10.93 10.74
C TYR A 58 3.74 -12.13 11.60
N THR A 59 5.04 -12.43 11.64
CA THR A 59 5.58 -13.34 12.65
C THR A 59 5.37 -12.76 14.04
N ASP A 60 5.34 -13.63 15.05
CA ASP A 60 5.19 -13.20 16.45
C ASP A 60 6.30 -12.23 16.87
N GLU A 61 7.53 -12.46 16.42
CA GLU A 61 8.69 -11.60 16.68
C GLU A 61 8.49 -10.18 16.12
N LEU A 62 8.11 -10.07 14.84
CA LEU A 62 7.88 -8.76 14.22
C LEU A 62 6.68 -8.06 14.88
N MET A 63 5.61 -8.79 15.16
CA MET A 63 4.43 -8.27 15.85
C MET A 63 4.79 -7.72 17.24
N GLU A 64 5.63 -8.43 18.01
CA GLU A 64 6.09 -7.97 19.32
C GLU A 64 6.93 -6.70 19.23
N LYS A 65 7.87 -6.60 18.27
CA LYS A 65 8.65 -5.37 18.03
C LYS A 65 7.74 -4.18 17.76
N LEU A 66 6.74 -4.35 16.89
CA LEU A 66 5.83 -3.28 16.52
C LEU A 66 4.92 -2.85 17.69
N LYS A 67 4.45 -3.80 18.52
CA LYS A 67 3.68 -3.52 19.74
C LYS A 67 4.50 -2.74 20.78
N ASN A 68 5.78 -3.04 20.88
CA ASN A 68 6.73 -2.33 21.74
C ASN A 68 7.21 -0.99 21.15
N GLU A 69 6.58 -0.52 20.06
CA GLU A 69 6.87 0.75 19.40
C GLU A 69 8.33 0.90 18.93
N VAL A 70 9.01 -0.22 18.65
CA VAL A 70 10.39 -0.23 18.17
C VAL A 70 10.49 0.54 16.86
N ILE A 71 11.42 1.48 16.78
CA ILE A 71 11.73 2.22 15.56
C ILE A 71 12.63 1.33 14.70
N LEU A 72 12.13 0.92 13.54
CA LEU A 72 12.89 0.17 12.55
C LEU A 72 13.86 1.09 11.81
N GLU A 73 15.04 0.57 11.52
CA GLU A 73 16.02 1.26 10.67
C GLU A 73 15.51 1.34 9.23
N ASN A 74 15.71 2.48 8.58
CA ASN A 74 15.30 2.66 7.19
C ASN A 74 16.02 1.66 6.26
N GLY A 75 15.25 0.89 5.49
CA GLY A 75 15.79 -0.11 4.58
C GLY A 75 16.23 -1.41 5.26
N CYS A 76 15.94 -1.61 6.56
CA CYS A 76 16.13 -2.90 7.19
C CYS A 76 15.18 -3.96 6.56
N PRO A 77 15.51 -5.26 6.66
CA PRO A 77 14.70 -6.32 6.08
C PRO A 77 13.22 -6.23 6.48
N GLU A 78 12.92 -6.01 7.75
CA GLU A 78 11.55 -5.93 8.28
C GLU A 78 10.75 -4.76 7.67
N GLU A 79 11.37 -3.58 7.52
CA GLU A 79 10.74 -2.42 6.87
C GLU A 79 10.45 -2.69 5.40
N VAL A 80 11.40 -3.30 4.69
CA VAL A 80 11.26 -3.63 3.27
C VAL A 80 10.21 -4.72 3.07
N GLU A 81 10.17 -5.73 3.94
CA GLU A 81 9.19 -6.82 3.91
C GLU A 81 7.77 -6.30 4.12
N ILE A 82 7.54 -5.49 5.15
CA ILE A 82 6.20 -4.94 5.43
C ILE A 82 5.69 -4.17 4.21
N ARG A 83 6.54 -3.33 3.62
CA ARG A 83 6.18 -2.49 2.47
C ARG A 83 5.99 -3.29 1.19
N GLY A 84 6.90 -4.21 0.91
CA GLY A 84 6.85 -5.09 -0.27
C GLY A 84 5.65 -6.03 -0.23
N CYS A 85 5.37 -6.65 0.92
CA CYS A 85 4.19 -7.51 1.08
C CYS A 85 2.89 -6.70 0.98
N SER A 86 2.86 -5.45 1.46
CA SER A 86 1.66 -4.60 1.30
C SER A 86 1.37 -4.29 -0.17
N ILE A 87 2.42 -4.02 -0.96
CA ILE A 87 2.29 -3.87 -2.42
C ILE A 87 1.73 -5.15 -3.04
N GLU A 88 2.34 -6.29 -2.77
CA GLU A 88 1.91 -7.59 -3.31
C GLU A 88 0.45 -7.92 -2.96
N VAL A 89 0.01 -7.63 -1.73
CA VAL A 89 -1.38 -7.82 -1.31
C VAL A 89 -2.32 -6.96 -2.16
N VAL A 90 -2.00 -5.68 -2.39
CA VAL A 90 -2.84 -4.81 -3.21
C VAL A 90 -2.86 -5.26 -4.67
N GLU A 91 -1.74 -5.68 -5.24
CA GLU A 91 -1.70 -6.20 -6.63
C GLU A 91 -2.58 -7.46 -6.78
N ARG A 92 -2.60 -8.34 -5.78
CA ARG A 92 -3.51 -9.49 -5.75
C ARG A 92 -4.97 -9.07 -5.65
N VAL A 93 -5.28 -8.10 -4.79
CA VAL A 93 -6.65 -7.54 -4.68
C VAL A 93 -7.07 -6.92 -6.01
N ASN A 94 -6.18 -6.17 -6.67
CA ASN A 94 -6.45 -5.57 -7.97
C ASN A 94 -6.81 -6.65 -8.99
N LYS A 95 -6.02 -7.73 -9.07
CA LYS A 95 -6.32 -8.87 -9.92
C LYS A 95 -7.68 -9.51 -9.60
N ILE A 96 -7.97 -9.78 -8.32
CA ILE A 96 -9.24 -10.40 -7.90
C ILE A 96 -10.44 -9.51 -8.30
N VAL A 97 -10.33 -8.20 -8.09
CA VAL A 97 -11.38 -7.25 -8.45
C VAL A 97 -11.61 -7.24 -9.97
N HIS A 98 -10.55 -7.25 -10.77
CA HIS A 98 -10.68 -7.36 -12.23
C HIS A 98 -11.32 -8.68 -12.68
N ASP A 99 -10.90 -9.81 -12.10
CA ASP A 99 -11.48 -11.13 -12.39
C ASP A 99 -13.00 -11.11 -12.05
N MET A 100 -13.40 -10.52 -10.92
CA MET A 100 -14.81 -10.35 -10.54
C MET A 100 -15.58 -9.42 -11.49
N MET A 101 -14.98 -8.33 -11.96
CA MET A 101 -15.61 -7.43 -12.93
C MET A 101 -15.86 -8.13 -14.26
N GLU A 102 -14.92 -8.95 -14.72
CA GLU A 102 -15.07 -9.74 -15.95
C GLU A 102 -16.22 -10.75 -15.83
N GLU A 103 -16.28 -11.49 -14.72
CA GLU A 103 -17.36 -12.46 -14.44
C GLU A 103 -18.74 -11.79 -14.40
N ASN A 104 -18.84 -10.61 -13.77
CA ASN A 104 -20.09 -9.86 -13.64
C ASN A 104 -20.42 -8.97 -14.84
N LYS A 105 -19.53 -8.88 -15.84
CA LYS A 105 -19.63 -7.99 -17.01
C LYS A 105 -19.77 -6.51 -16.63
N GLU A 106 -19.05 -6.12 -15.59
CA GLU A 106 -18.97 -4.74 -15.12
C GLU A 106 -17.77 -4.04 -15.76
N ASN A 107 -17.89 -2.72 -15.96
CA ASN A 107 -16.83 -1.92 -16.57
C ASN A 107 -16.51 -0.70 -15.71
N TYR A 108 -16.19 -0.97 -14.44
CA TYR A 108 -15.71 0.06 -13.52
C TYR A 108 -14.20 0.25 -13.66
N THR A 109 -13.72 1.45 -13.38
CA THR A 109 -12.29 1.71 -13.26
C THR A 109 -11.80 1.25 -11.88
N CYS A 110 -10.82 0.35 -11.86
CA CYS A 110 -10.10 -0.06 -10.66
C CYS A 110 -8.62 -0.19 -11.02
N ASN A 111 -7.75 0.32 -10.16
CA ASN A 111 -6.30 0.12 -10.24
C ASN A 111 -5.71 0.25 -8.83
N SER A 112 -4.41 -0.01 -8.69
CA SER A 112 -3.74 0.01 -7.39
C SER A 112 -3.78 1.37 -6.69
N ILE A 113 -3.92 2.49 -7.43
CA ILE A 113 -4.11 3.83 -6.87
C ILE A 113 -5.47 3.94 -6.17
N LEU A 114 -6.54 3.46 -6.81
CA LEU A 114 -7.87 3.51 -6.22
C LEU A 114 -8.00 2.58 -5.00
N ILE A 115 -7.35 1.42 -5.03
CA ILE A 115 -7.31 0.50 -3.89
C ILE A 115 -6.51 1.12 -2.73
N ASP A 116 -5.36 1.74 -3.01
CA ASP A 116 -4.58 2.48 -2.01
C ASP A 116 -5.41 3.59 -1.34
N ASN A 117 -6.06 4.42 -2.15
CA ASN A 117 -6.94 5.48 -1.68
C ASN A 117 -8.06 4.93 -0.78
N TYR A 118 -8.71 3.84 -1.21
CA TYR A 118 -9.74 3.18 -0.41
C TYR A 118 -9.20 2.71 0.95
N LEU A 119 -8.06 2.02 0.97
CA LEU A 119 -7.44 1.53 2.20
C LEU A 119 -7.04 2.68 3.13
N TRP A 120 -6.56 3.80 2.57
CA TRP A 120 -6.21 4.99 3.33
C TRP A 120 -7.43 5.66 3.97
N PHE A 121 -8.51 5.84 3.20
CA PHE A 121 -9.77 6.38 3.72
C PHE A 121 -10.38 5.45 4.77
N TYR A 122 -10.44 4.15 4.49
CA TYR A 122 -10.88 3.14 5.45
C TYR A 122 -10.11 3.27 6.78
N ARG A 123 -8.78 3.38 6.71
CA ARG A 123 -7.95 3.55 7.90
C ARG A 123 -8.29 4.82 8.68
N ARG A 124 -8.70 5.90 8.01
CA ARG A 124 -9.08 7.15 8.65
C ARG A 124 -10.47 7.10 9.28
N GLU A 125 -11.42 6.47 8.59
CA GLU A 125 -12.79 6.32 9.08
C GLU A 125 -12.84 5.36 10.28
N HIS A 126 -12.03 4.31 10.26
CA HIS A 126 -11.93 3.30 11.31
C HIS A 126 -10.75 3.53 12.27
N ALA A 127 -10.34 4.79 12.48
CA ALA A 127 -9.14 5.10 13.25
C ALA A 127 -9.18 4.54 14.67
N ASP A 128 -10.34 4.62 15.35
CA ASP A 128 -10.50 4.15 16.73
C ASP A 128 -10.37 2.63 16.85
N GLU A 129 -10.93 1.88 15.89
CA GLU A 129 -10.86 0.42 15.82
C GLU A 129 -9.41 -0.04 15.54
N LEU A 130 -8.75 0.65 14.59
CA LEU A 130 -7.40 0.31 14.14
C LEU A 130 -6.30 0.78 15.10
N ASN A 131 -6.59 1.67 16.06
CA ASN A 131 -5.60 2.16 17.03
C ASN A 131 -4.93 1.03 17.83
N SER A 132 -5.62 -0.10 18.02
CA SER A 132 -5.10 -1.29 18.70
C SER A 132 -4.12 -2.12 17.86
N ILE A 133 -4.14 -1.94 16.53
CA ILE A 133 -3.29 -2.67 15.59
C ILE A 133 -2.00 -1.87 15.40
N PRO A 134 -0.82 -2.45 15.64
CA PRO A 134 0.43 -1.72 15.52
C PRO A 134 0.79 -1.47 14.06
N TYR A 135 1.67 -0.50 13.83
CA TYR A 135 2.21 -0.16 12.53
C TYR A 135 3.71 0.12 12.66
N HIS A 136 4.47 -0.07 11.58
CA HIS A 136 5.91 0.15 11.62
C HIS A 136 6.26 1.63 11.70
N LYS A 137 7.26 1.96 12.53
CA LYS A 137 7.79 3.31 12.69
C LYS A 137 9.20 3.34 12.15
N VAL A 138 9.48 4.28 11.25
CA VAL A 138 10.78 4.42 10.59
C VAL A 138 11.11 5.91 10.53
N LEU A 139 12.34 6.28 10.90
CA LEU A 139 12.82 7.64 10.72
C LEU A 139 13.48 7.76 9.35
N SER A 140 12.93 8.61 8.47
CA SER A 140 13.45 8.80 7.11
C SER A 140 12.92 10.08 6.47
N ILE A 141 13.67 10.62 5.51
CA ILE A 141 13.29 11.81 4.72
C ILE A 141 12.35 11.49 3.53
N TYR A 142 12.05 10.21 3.32
CA TYR A 142 11.21 9.73 2.22
C TYR A 142 9.71 9.66 2.60
N TYR A 143 9.37 10.00 3.84
CA TYR A 143 8.00 10.07 4.38
C TYR A 143 7.58 11.52 4.63
#